data_AF-A0A0F9MUG2-F1
#
_entry.id   AF-A0A0F9MUG2-F1
#
_cell.length_a   1.000
_cell.length_b   1.000
_cell.length_c   1.000
_cell.angle_alpha   90.00
_cell.angle_beta   90.00
_cell.angle_gamma   90.00
#
_symmetry.space_group_name_H-M   'P 1'
#
loop_
_entity.id
_entity.type
_entity.pdbx_description
1 polymer ?
#
loop_
_entity_poly.entity_id
_entity_poly.type
_entity_poly.pdbx_seq_one_letter_code
_entity_poly.pdbx_strand_id
1 'polypeptide(L)' 'MGFSTSDALHVVASCDELLGSINRLEIMINRLVDPADGLVTKLRRSTMEKWVGEARETVLDIKSIL' A
#
# COMPACT_ATOMS: atom_id res chain seq x y z
N MET A 1 7.77 -16.18 -24.98
CA MET A 1 8.51 -16.41 -23.73
C MET A 1 7.47 -16.77 -22.68
N GLY A 2 7.44 -18.01 -22.20
CA GLY A 2 6.46 -18.43 -21.18
C GLY A 2 6.95 -18.01 -19.80
N PHE A 3 6.12 -17.30 -19.04
CA PHE A 3 6.37 -17.06 -17.63
C PHE A 3 6.46 -18.41 -16.91
N SER A 4 7.55 -18.66 -16.18
CA SER A 4 7.64 -19.86 -15.34
C SER A 4 6.62 -19.73 -14.21
N THR A 5 5.86 -20.79 -13.92
CA THR A 5 4.92 -20.82 -12.78
C THR A 5 5.63 -20.47 -11.46
N SER A 6 6.93 -20.77 -11.35
CA SER A 6 7.76 -20.36 -10.20
C SER A 6 7.92 -18.85 -10.08
N ASP A 7 8.06 -18.14 -11.20
CA ASP A 7 8.22 -16.68 -11.20
C ASP A 7 6.89 -16.01 -10.82
N ALA A 8 5.77 -16.51 -11.34
CA ALA A 8 4.43 -16.03 -10.99
C ALA A 8 4.16 -16.18 -9.47
N LEU A 9 4.51 -17.34 -8.89
CA LEU A 9 4.37 -17.57 -7.45
C LEU A 9 5.24 -16.62 -6.62
N HIS A 10 6.48 -16.35 -7.06
CA HIS A 10 7.36 -15.41 -6.36
C HIS A 10 6.82 -13.98 -6.41
N VAL A 11 6.28 -13.55 -7.54
CA VAL A 11 5.66 -12.21 -7.66
C VAL A 11 4.40 -12.12 -6.80
N VAL A 12 3.55 -13.15 -6.77
CA VAL A 12 2.38 -13.21 -5.88
C VAL A 12 2.77 -13.07 -4.40
N ALA A 13 3.79 -13.80 -3.96
CA ALA A 13 4.30 -13.69 -2.59
C ALA A 13 4.84 -12.27 -2.30
N SER A 14 5.56 -11.67 -3.24
CA SER A 14 6.06 -10.29 -3.13
C SER A 14 4.93 -9.27 -3.03
N CYS A 15 3.86 -9.43 -3.81
CA CYS A 15 2.66 -8.60 -3.72
C CYS A 15 1.98 -8.71 -2.34
N ASP A 16 1.90 -9.92 -1.77
CA ASP A 16 1.33 -10.13 -0.44
C ASP A 16 2.14 -9.47 0.68
N GLU A 17 3.46 -9.58 0.62
CA GLU A 17 4.35 -8.87 1.55
C GLU A 17 4.21 -7.34 1.45
N LEU A 18 4.09 -6.83 0.21
CA LEU A 18 3.92 -5.41 -0.04
C LEU A 18 2.57 -4.90 0.45
N LEU A 19 1.47 -5.63 0.21
CA LEU A 19 0.15 -5.32 0.77
C LEU A 19 0.19 -5.35 2.31
N GLY A 20 0.91 -6.31 2.90
CA GLY A 20 1.14 -6.36 4.34
C GLY A 20 1.88 -5.13 4.87
N SER A 21 2.81 -4.58 4.11
CA SER A 21 3.56 -3.37 4.47
C SER A 21 2.71 -2.10 4.31
N ILE A 22 1.93 -2.01 3.23
CA ILE A 22 0.94 -0.95 2.98
C ILE A 22 -0.08 -0.87 4.12
N ASN A 23 -0.63 -2.01 4.56
CA ASN A 23 -1.55 -2.08 5.70
C ASN A 23 -0.93 -1.50 6.99
N ARG A 24 0.35 -1.78 7.26
CA ARG A 24 1.05 -1.23 8.44
C ARG A 24 1.24 0.27 8.34
N LEU A 25 1.57 0.80 7.15
CA LEU A 25 1.70 2.24 6.92
C LEU A 25 0.38 2.97 7.16
N GLU A 26 -0.75 2.44 6.67
CA GLU A 26 -2.08 2.98 6.94
C GLU A 26 -2.37 3.06 8.45
N ILE A 27 -2.04 2.02 9.21
CA ILE A 27 -2.20 2.02 10.67
C ILE A 27 -1.31 3.09 11.31
N MET A 28 -0.06 3.24 10.87
CA MET A 28 0.86 4.26 11.39
C MET A 28 0.38 5.68 11.09
N ILE A 29 -0.09 5.96 9.88
CA ILE A 29 -0.65 7.25 9.48
C ILE A 29 -1.87 7.60 10.36
N ASN A 30 -2.75 6.62 10.60
CA ASN A 30 -3.92 6.83 11.45
C ASN A 30 -3.57 7.06 12.93
N ARG A 31 -2.46 6.49 13.41
CA ARG A 31 -1.97 6.67 14.79
C ARG A 31 -1.21 7.97 15.01
N LEU A 32 -0.61 8.53 13.96
CA LEU A 32 0.26 9.72 14.05
C LEU A 32 -0.49 11.02 14.32
N VAL A 33 -1.82 11.02 14.30
CA VAL A 33 -2.56 12.27 14.38
C VAL A 33 -3.21 12.42 15.73
N ASP A 34 -2.76 13.45 16.45
CA ASP A 34 -3.40 13.95 17.64
C ASP A 34 -4.68 14.70 17.22
N PRO A 35 -5.84 14.52 17.89
CA PRO A 35 -7.02 15.34 17.62
C PRO A 35 -6.78 16.87 17.75
N ALA A 36 -5.70 17.31 18.41
CA ALA A 36 -5.27 18.71 18.49
C ALA A 36 -4.52 19.21 17.24
N ASP A 37 -4.23 18.35 16.26
CA ASP A 37 -3.42 18.70 15.12
C ASP A 37 -4.10 19.69 14.15
N GLY A 38 -3.33 20.71 13.75
CA GLY A 38 -3.77 21.77 12.87
C GLY A 38 -4.01 21.35 11.42
N LEU A 39 -4.45 22.32 10.60
CA LEU A 39 -4.77 22.15 9.16
C LEU A 39 -3.64 21.48 8.35
N VAL A 40 -2.38 21.79 8.67
CA VAL A 40 -1.20 21.23 7.98
C VAL A 40 -1.09 19.71 8.18
N THR A 41 -1.34 19.21 9.39
CA THR A 41 -1.27 17.78 9.68
C THR A 41 -2.42 17.02 9.01
N LYS A 42 -3.62 17.62 8.95
CA LYS A 42 -4.76 17.07 8.20
C LYS A 42 -4.48 16.95 6.71
N LEU A 43 -3.86 17.99 6.12
CA LEU A 43 -3.48 17.97 4.70
C LEU A 43 -2.41 16.90 4.43
N ARG A 44 -1.37 16.81 5.28
CA ARG A 44 -0.36 15.76 5.18
C ARG A 44 -0.96 14.37 5.27
N ARG A 45 -1.88 14.15 6.21
CA ARG A 45 -2.61 12.88 6.34
C ARG A 45 -3.35 12.53 5.05
N SER A 46 -4.16 13.45 4.54
CA SER A 46 -4.93 13.22 3.31
C SER A 46 -4.03 12.89 2.10
N THR A 47 -2.90 13.57 1.96
CA THR A 47 -1.92 13.25 0.91
C THR A 47 -1.32 11.86 1.10
N MET A 48 -0.97 11.49 2.34
CA MET A 48 -0.41 10.17 2.65
C MET A 48 -1.46 9.05 2.46
N GLU A 49 -2.70 9.24 2.89
CA GLU A 49 -3.81 8.31 2.63
C GLU A 49 -4.01 8.08 1.13
N LYS A 50 -3.97 9.15 0.33
CA LYS A 50 -4.08 9.05 -1.12
C LYS A 50 -2.94 8.23 -1.72
N TRP A 51 -1.70 8.51 -1.34
CA TRP A 51 -0.53 7.79 -1.85
C TRP A 51 -0.55 6.31 -1.46
N VAL A 52 -0.97 5.99 -0.23
CA VAL A 52 -1.06 4.58 0.21
C VAL A 52 -2.20 3.86 -0.51
N GLY A 53 -3.32 4.55 -0.78
CA GLY A 53 -4.41 4.04 -1.62
C GLY A 53 -3.95 3.71 -3.04
N GLU A 54 -3.28 4.64 -3.72
CA GLU A 54 -2.74 4.44 -5.08
C GLU A 54 -1.73 3.28 -5.13
N ALA A 55 -0.87 3.16 -4.12
CA ALA A 55 0.07 2.04 -4.00
C ALA A 55 -0.67 0.70 -3.84
N ARG A 56 -1.72 0.66 -3.00
CA ARG A 56 -2.54 -0.54 -2.81
C ARG A 56 -3.22 -0.98 -4.10
N GLU A 57 -3.86 -0.05 -4.80
CA GLU A 57 -4.53 -0.31 -6.08
C GLU A 57 -3.55 -0.88 -7.10
N THR A 58 -2.38 -0.25 -7.26
CA THR A 58 -1.33 -0.71 -8.18
C THR A 58 -0.88 -2.14 -7.88
N VAL A 59 -0.70 -2.49 -6.61
CA VAL A 59 -0.27 -3.85 -6.22
C VAL A 59 -1.36 -4.89 -6.49
N LEU A 60 -2.62 -4.53 -6.27
CA LEU A 60 -3.76 -5.40 -6.58
C LEU A 60 -3.92 -5.59 -8.09
N ASP A 61 -3.72 -4.54 -8.88
CA ASP A 61 -3.74 -4.61 -10.34
C ASP A 61 -2.66 -5.57 -10.87
N ILE A 62 -1.42 -5.43 -10.38
CA ILE A 62 -0.32 -6.35 -10.72
C ILE A 62 -0.67 -7.78 -10.31
N LYS A 63 -1.25 -7.99 -9.11
CA LYS A 63 -1.62 -9.32 -8.63
C LYS A 63 -2.74 -9.96 -9.45
N SER A 64 -3.65 -9.15 -10.02
CA SER A 64 -4.80 -9.64 -10.79
C SER A 64 -4.45 -10.21 -12.17
N ILE A 65 -3.28 -9.86 -12.71
CA ILE A 65 -2.82 -10.26 -14.06
C ILE A 65 -1.80 -11.42 -14.04
N LEU A 66 -1.46 -11.94 -12.86
CA LEU A 66 -0.55 -13.06 -12.63
C LEU A 66 -1.31 -14.36 -12.42
#